data_AF-E3HFH1-F1
#
_entry.id   AF-E3HFH1-F1
#
_cell.length_a   1.000
_cell.length_b   1.000
_cell.length_c   1.000
_cell.angle_alpha   90.00
_cell.angle_beta   90.00
_cell.angle_gamma   90.00
#
_symmetry.space_group_name_H-M   'P 1'
#
loop_
_entity.id
_entity.type
_entity.pdbx_description
1 polymer ?
#
loop_
_entity_poly.entity_id
_entity_poly.type
_entity_poly.pdbx_seq_one_letter_code
_entity_poly.pdbx_strand_id
1 'polypeptide(L)'
;MNTRFTTSDLIRRPAHSTLDNMPIHIGDIVYLKPANGPEIRATVIYNAPINGTTTYTTEVVPCGAPAQEAPGQRIRFRHEHVHRIVPVRRNTH
;
A
#
# COMPACT_ATOMS: atom_id res chain seq x y z
N MET A 1 -10.71 11.35 -14.50
CA MET A 1 -9.61 12.19 -13.94
C MET A 1 -8.53 11.24 -13.43
N ASN A 2 -7.30 11.33 -13.94
CA ASN A 2 -6.19 10.48 -13.48
C ASN A 2 -5.60 11.06 -12.19
N THR A 3 -6.25 10.80 -11.05
CA THR A 3 -5.78 11.26 -9.74
C THR A 3 -4.46 10.57 -9.42
N ARG A 4 -3.36 11.31 -9.55
CA ARG A 4 -2.02 10.84 -9.18
C ARG A 4 -1.94 10.83 -7.66
N PHE A 5 -2.15 9.67 -7.05
CA PHE A 5 -1.94 9.46 -5.62
C PHE A 5 -0.44 9.44 -5.33
N THR A 6 0.03 10.38 -4.52
CA THR A 6 1.43 10.50 -4.09
C THR A 6 1.58 10.15 -2.62
N THR A 7 2.82 10.03 -2.14
CA THR A 7 3.11 9.79 -0.72
C THR A 7 2.57 10.88 0.19
N SER A 8 2.45 12.12 -0.31
CA SER A 8 1.95 13.28 0.45
C SER A 8 0.46 13.21 0.72
N ASP A 9 -0.26 12.40 -0.06
CA ASP A 9 -1.71 12.20 0.08
C ASP A 9 -2.02 11.12 1.14
N LEU A 10 -1.01 10.48 1.73
CA LEU A 10 -1.16 9.40 2.69
C LEU A 10 -0.81 9.85 4.12
N ILE A 11 -1.62 9.41 5.07
CA ILE A 11 -1.40 9.62 6.49
C ILE A 11 -0.31 8.66 6.98
N ARG A 12 0.68 9.22 7.67
CA ARG A 12 1.68 8.46 8.42
C ARG A 12 1.05 7.77 9.63
N ARG A 13 1.36 6.50 9.81
CA ARG A 13 1.09 5.75 11.03
C ARG A 13 1.88 6.37 12.20
N PRO A 14 1.36 6.33 13.44
CA PRO A 14 2.14 6.66 14.63
C PRO A 14 3.45 5.86 14.70
N ALA A 15 4.53 6.51 15.14
CA ALA A 15 5.81 5.85 15.38
C ALA A 15 5.72 4.80 16.50
N HIS A 16 6.62 3.82 16.49
CA HIS A 16 6.69 2.70 17.44
C HIS A 16 5.50 1.74 17.33
N SER A 17 4.98 1.57 16.11
CA SER A 17 3.98 0.54 15.86
C SER A 17 4.62 -0.83 15.73
N THR A 18 3.88 -1.88 16.08
CA THR A 18 4.28 -3.28 15.82
C THR A 18 4.62 -3.54 14.34
N LEU A 19 4.05 -2.73 13.44
CA LEU A 19 4.34 -2.82 12.01
C LEU A 19 5.75 -2.35 11.66
N ASP A 20 6.39 -1.46 12.44
CA ASP A 20 7.70 -0.85 12.10
C ASP A 20 8.78 -1.89 11.78
N ASN A 21 8.69 -3.06 12.43
CA ASN A 21 9.62 -4.19 12.23
C ASN A 21 9.08 -5.26 11.27
N MET A 22 7.87 -5.09 10.74
CA MET A 22 7.26 -6.04 9.83
C MET A 22 7.69 -5.76 8.39
N PRO A 23 8.34 -6.72 7.71
CA PRO A 23 8.73 -6.54 6.31
C PRO A 23 7.50 -6.52 5.40
N ILE A 24 7.59 -5.74 4.32
CA ILE A 24 6.58 -5.68 3.26
C ILE A 24 7.17 -6.33 2.01
N HIS A 25 6.46 -7.33 1.48
CA HIS A 25 6.86 -8.07 0.28
C HIS A 25 5.94 -7.78 -0.90
N ILE A 26 6.45 -8.06 -2.11
CA ILE A 26 5.61 -8.10 -3.31
C ILE A 26 4.55 -9.21 -3.13
N GLY A 27 3.30 -8.89 -3.45
CA GLY A 27 2.13 -9.74 -3.25
C GLY A 27 1.36 -9.46 -1.96
N ASP A 28 1.98 -8.82 -0.96
CA ASP A 28 1.29 -8.47 0.28
C ASP A 28 0.14 -7.49 -0.02
N ILE A 29 -0.95 -7.62 0.74
CA ILE A 29 -2.02 -6.64 0.73
C ILE A 29 -1.74 -5.64 1.85
N VAL A 30 -1.67 -4.37 1.49
CA VAL A 30 -1.51 -3.27 2.43
C VAL A 30 -2.76 -2.41 2.48
N TYR A 31 -2.97 -1.82 3.65
CA TYR A 31 -4.03 -0.84 3.87
C TYR A 31 -3.38 0.52 4.06
N LEU A 32 -3.71 1.44 3.16
CA LEU A 32 -3.19 2.81 3.10
C LEU A 32 -4.30 3.78 3.47
N LYS A 33 -3.99 4.76 4.31
CA LYS A 33 -4.98 5.75 4.72
C LYS A 33 -4.71 7.08 4.01
N PRO A 34 -5.56 7.52 3.07
CA PRO A 34 -5.43 8.86 2.50
C PRO A 34 -5.76 9.93 3.54
N ALA A 35 -5.24 11.14 3.35
CA ALA A 35 -5.61 12.31 4.16
C ALA A 35 -7.11 12.61 4.05
N ASN A 36 -7.66 12.39 2.86
CA ASN A 36 -9.06 12.60 2.53
C ASN A 36 -9.66 11.30 1.99
N GLY A 37 -10.65 10.76 2.70
CA GLY A 37 -11.44 9.62 2.25
C GLY A 37 -11.19 8.30 2.99
N PRO A 38 -11.76 7.20 2.49
CA PRO A 38 -11.70 5.90 3.13
C PRO A 38 -10.32 5.24 2.99
N GLU A 39 -10.05 4.26 3.83
CA GLU A 39 -8.88 3.40 3.72
C GLU A 39 -8.86 2.65 2.38
N ILE A 40 -7.68 2.59 1.76
CA ILE A 40 -7.45 1.96 0.46
C ILE A 40 -6.75 0.63 0.67
N ARG A 41 -7.37 -0.45 0.17
CA ARG A 41 -6.78 -1.78 0.11
C ARG A 41 -6.06 -1.95 -1.23
N ALA A 42 -4.78 -2.29 -1.19
CA ALA A 42 -3.97 -2.40 -2.40
C ALA A 42 -2.91 -3.51 -2.29
N THR A 43 -2.58 -4.15 -3.41
CA THR A 43 -1.57 -5.21 -3.47
C THR A 43 -0.22 -4.62 -3.84
N VAL A 44 0.83 -4.97 -3.12
CA VAL A 44 2.20 -4.53 -3.43
C VAL A 44 2.70 -5.23 -4.68
N ILE A 45 3.05 -4.46 -5.70
CA ILE A 45 3.53 -4.98 -7.00
C ILE A 45 5.01 -4.71 -7.24
N TYR A 46 5.60 -3.76 -6.50
CA TYR A 46 7.00 -3.37 -6.68
C TYR A 46 7.57 -2.73 -5.42
N ASN A 47 8.86 -2.94 -5.17
CA ASN A 47 9.63 -2.22 -4.17
C ASN A 47 10.93 -1.69 -4.79
N ALA A 48 11.36 -0.50 -4.37
CA ALA A 48 12.60 0.13 -4.78
C ALA A 48 13.30 0.71 -3.55
N PRO A 49 14.33 0.02 -3.02
CA PRO A 49 15.21 0.58 -2.01
C PRO A 49 16.15 1.59 -2.66
N ILE A 50 16.07 2.86 -2.24
CA ILE A 50 16.95 3.95 -2.72
C ILE A 50 17.42 4.74 -1.49
N ASN A 51 18.73 4.86 -1.30
CA ASN A 51 19.36 5.66 -0.23
C ASN A 51 18.80 5.37 1.18
N GLY A 52 18.68 4.10 1.55
CA GLY A 52 18.18 3.70 2.88
C GLY A 52 16.66 3.87 3.08
N THR A 53 15.92 4.31 2.06
CA THR A 53 14.46 4.35 2.07
C THR A 53 13.90 3.40 1.01
N THR A 54 13.01 2.50 1.41
CA THR A 54 12.24 1.69 0.45
C THR A 54 10.95 2.40 0.07
N THR A 55 10.79 2.69 -1.22
CA THR A 55 9.51 3.09 -1.81
C THR A 55 8.81 1.88 -2.37
N TYR A 56 7.56 1.69 -2.01
CA TYR A 56 6.72 0.61 -2.49
C TYR A 56 5.69 1.15 -3.48
N THR A 57 5.31 0.34 -4.45
CA THR A 57 4.20 0.63 -5.36
C THR A 57 3.15 -0.46 -5.22
N THR A 58 1.91 -0.05 -5.04
CA THR A 58 0.76 -0.95 -5.08
C THR A 58 -0.10 -0.74 -6.31
N GLU A 59 -0.95 -1.72 -6.58
CA GLU A 59 -2.11 -1.61 -7.44
C GLU A 59 -3.37 -1.76 -6.57
N VAL A 60 -4.32 -0.84 -6.71
CA VAL A 60 -5.58 -0.85 -5.93
C VAL A 60 -6.38 -2.10 -6.26
N VAL A 61 -6.84 -2.80 -5.23
CA VAL A 61 -7.70 -3.98 -5.39
C VAL A 61 -9.15 -3.50 -5.35
N PRO A 62 -9.94 -3.68 -6.43
CA PRO A 62 -11.35 -3.30 -6.40
C PRO A 62 -12.10 -4.12 -5.36
N CYS A 63 -12.81 -3.45 -4.44
CA CYS A 63 -13.68 -4.09 -3.45
C CYS A 63 -15.12 -4.12 -3.96
N GLY A 64 -15.44 -5.11 -4.82
CA GLY A 64 -16.83 -5.46 -5.15
C GLY A 64 -17.60 -4.49 -6.06
N ALA A 65 -18.43 -5.08 -6.93
CA ALA A 65 -19.17 -4.51 -8.06
C ALA A 65 -18.29 -4.02 -9.24
N PRO A 66 -18.56 -4.49 -10.48
CA PRO A 66 -17.77 -4.18 -11.69
C PRO A 66 -17.83 -2.70 -12.12
N ALA A 67 -18.56 -1.84 -11.40
CA ALA A 67 -18.70 -0.41 -11.68
C ALA A 67 -17.62 0.46 -11.03
N GLN A 68 -16.75 -0.10 -10.19
CA GLN A 68 -15.59 0.57 -9.60
C GLN A 68 -14.29 -0.17 -9.95
N GLU A 69 -14.20 -0.67 -11.17
CA GLU A 69 -12.89 -0.87 -11.78
C GLU A 69 -12.31 0.52 -12.05
N ALA A 70 -11.45 0.99 -11.14
CA ALA A 70 -10.42 1.95 -11.51
C ALA A 70 -9.18 1.13 -11.91
N PRO A 71 -9.14 0.55 -13.12
CA PRO A 71 -8.03 -0.31 -13.51
C PRO A 71 -6.73 0.48 -13.42
N GLY A 72 -5.75 -0.10 -12.73
CA GLY A 72 -4.37 0.39 -12.75
C GLY A 72 -4.07 1.64 -11.93
N GLN A 73 -4.89 2.00 -10.93
CA GLN A 73 -4.44 3.04 -10.00
C GLN A 73 -3.25 2.53 -9.18
N ARG A 74 -2.08 3.11 -9.45
CA ARG A 74 -0.83 2.81 -8.75
C ARG A 74 -0.56 3.85 -7.67
N ILE A 75 -0.31 3.38 -6.45
CA ILE A 75 -0.02 4.25 -5.31
C ILE A 75 1.41 4.00 -4.85
N ARG A 76 2.18 5.08 -4.73
CA ARG A 76 3.53 5.03 -4.15
C ARG A 76 3.45 5.36 -2.67
N PHE A 77 4.08 4.53 -1.85
CA PHE A 77 4.06 4.69 -0.39
C PHE A 77 5.40 4.28 0.23
N ARG A 78 5.57 4.60 1.51
CA ARG A 78 6.69 4.20 2.36
C ARG A 78 6.13 3.35 3.49
N HIS A 79 7.00 2.63 4.17
CA HIS A 79 6.59 1.75 5.28
C HIS A 79 5.73 2.47 6.33
N GLU A 80 6.10 3.72 6.66
CA GLU A 80 5.38 4.60 7.60
C GLU A 80 3.93 4.92 7.20
N HIS A 81 3.52 4.71 5.95
CA HIS A 81 2.16 5.00 5.47
C HIS A 81 1.22 3.79 5.57
N VAL A 82 1.72 2.62 5.94
CA VAL A 82 0.91 1.40 6.04
C VAL A 82 0.22 1.33 7.40
N HIS A 83 -1.08 1.05 7.44
CA HIS A 83 -1.82 0.92 8.70
C HIS A 83 -2.14 -0.54 9.03
N ARG A 84 -2.08 -1.42 8.03
CA ARG A 84 -2.19 -2.88 8.17
C ARG A 84 -1.52 -3.60 7.01
N ILE A 85 -0.90 -4.74 7.31
CA ILE A 85 -0.33 -5.66 6.32
C ILE A 85 -1.07 -6.99 6.45
N VAL A 86 -1.52 -7.54 5.32
CA VAL A 86 -1.99 -8.92 5.20
C VAL A 86 -0.97 -9.63 4.32
N PRO A 87 -0.09 -10.46 4.92
CA PRO A 87 0.93 -11.17 4.18
C PRO A 87 0.30 -12.02 3.09
N VAL A 88 0.91 -12.03 1.91
CA VAL A 88 0.61 -13.08 0.94
C VAL A 88 0.99 -14.41 1.59
N ARG A 89 0.05 -15.36 1.64
CA ARG A 89 0.38 -16.72 2.07
C ARG A 89 1.37 -17.27 1.05
N ARG A 90 2.67 -17.22 1.36
CA ARG A 90 3.65 -18.06 0.68
C ARG A 90 3.23 -19.47 1.02
N ASN A 91 2.62 -20.15 0.06
CA ASN A 91 2.40 -21.58 0.14
C ASN A 91 3.80 -22.20 0.15
N THR A 92 4.37 -22.40 1.33
CA THR A 92 5.58 -23.19 1.52
C THR A 92 5.19 -24.61 1.14
N HIS A 93 5.63 -25.03 -0.04
CA HIS A 93 5.58 -26.40 -0.50
C HIS A 93 6.93 -27.07 -0.27
#